data_AF-A0AAD4C9Z0-F1
#
_entry.id   AF-A0AAD4C9Z0-F1
#
_cell.length_a   1.000
_cell.length_b   1.000
_cell.length_c   1.000
_cell.angle_alpha   90.00
_cell.angle_beta   90.00
_cell.angle_gamma   90.00
#
_symmetry.space_group_name_H-M   'P 1'
#
loop_
_entity.id
_entity.type
_entity.pdbx_description
1 polymer ?
#
loop_
_entity_poly.entity_id
_entity_poly.type
_entity_poly.pdbx_seq_one_letter_code
_entity_poly.pdbx_strand_id
1 'polypeptide(L)'
;MVTLSNPADKSIRAQIAESVALIAELDFPPKWPDLIDQLVRSISPTDYNINLGVLETAHSIFRHWRSQVRSDKLYTEINLVLDRFVSPFLGLFRQSATLPMGTPPPNIEIVVQAQILLAEIFYDFTCHDLPPAIEDAHDGLVSTISDVGSARTA
;
A
#
# COMPACT_ATOMS: atom_id res chain seq x y z
N MET A 1 -1.58 -15.72 19.09
CA MET A 1 -1.79 -14.29 18.86
C MET A 1 -0.45 -13.72 18.41
N VAL A 2 -0.22 -13.65 17.09
CA VAL A 2 1.08 -13.25 16.53
C VAL A 2 1.19 -11.73 16.64
N THR A 3 2.13 -11.28 17.46
CA THR A 3 2.35 -9.86 17.77
C THR A 3 3.07 -9.18 16.60
N LEU A 4 2.32 -8.75 15.58
CA LEU A 4 2.83 -8.07 14.38
C LEU A 4 3.27 -6.61 14.63
N SER A 5 3.17 -6.12 15.87
CA SER A 5 3.16 -4.67 16.16
C SER A 5 4.41 -4.12 16.85
N ASN A 6 5.50 -4.89 17.02
CA ASN A 6 6.70 -4.33 17.65
C ASN A 6 7.65 -3.68 16.60
N PRO A 7 7.95 -2.38 16.70
CA PRO A 7 8.82 -1.66 15.75
C PRO A 7 10.31 -2.08 15.82
N ALA A 8 10.69 -2.98 16.74
CA ALA A 8 12.09 -3.32 17.02
C ALA A 8 12.76 -4.24 15.98
N ASP A 9 12.01 -4.97 15.16
CA ASP A 9 12.59 -5.97 14.24
C ASP A 9 12.19 -5.74 12.78
N LYS A 10 12.58 -4.58 12.23
CA LYS A 10 12.38 -4.24 10.80
C LYS A 10 12.92 -5.34 9.86
N SER A 11 14.05 -5.96 10.22
CA SER A 11 14.64 -7.07 9.46
C SER A 11 13.73 -8.30 9.44
N ILE A 12 13.14 -8.68 10.58
CA ILE A 12 12.25 -9.83 10.67
C ILE A 12 10.97 -9.59 9.88
N ARG A 13 10.38 -8.40 9.99
CA ARG A 13 9.20 -8.03 9.18
C ARG A 13 9.50 -8.10 7.68
N ALA A 14 10.64 -7.56 7.25
CA ALA A 14 11.06 -7.65 5.85
C ALA A 14 11.23 -9.10 5.38
N GLN A 15 11.84 -9.98 6.20
CA GLN A 15 11.97 -11.40 5.85
C GLN A 15 10.61 -12.12 5.77
N ILE A 16 9.67 -11.79 6.67
CA ILE A 16 8.31 -12.34 6.63
C ILE A 16 7.57 -11.82 5.39
N ALA A 17 7.65 -10.52 5.10
CA ALA A 17 7.05 -9.90 3.92
C ALA A 17 7.53 -10.58 2.63
N GLU A 18 8.84 -10.80 2.49
CA GLU A 18 9.42 -11.52 1.36
C GLU A 18 8.97 -12.98 1.30
N SER A 19 8.91 -13.67 2.44
CA SER A 19 8.44 -15.06 2.49
C SER A 19 6.97 -15.17 2.06
N VAL A 20 6.12 -14.24 2.50
CA VAL A 20 4.71 -14.17 2.10
C VAL A 20 4.59 -13.86 0.61
N ALA A 21 5.43 -12.96 0.07
CA ALA A 21 5.46 -12.65 -1.35
C ALA A 21 5.81 -13.88 -2.22
N LEU A 22 6.80 -14.68 -1.81
CA LEU A 22 7.16 -15.92 -2.50
C LEU A 22 6.03 -16.96 -2.49
N ILE A 23 5.28 -17.06 -1.38
CA ILE A 23 4.12 -17.97 -1.30
C ILE A 23 2.99 -17.44 -2.19
N ALA A 24 2.75 -16.12 -2.16
CA ALA A 24 1.73 -15.48 -2.98
C ALA A 24 1.99 -15.68 -4.49
N GLU A 25 3.25 -15.66 -4.93
CA GLU A 25 3.63 -15.93 -6.33
C GLU A 25 3.15 -17.30 -6.84
N LEU A 26 3.08 -18.31 -5.98
CA LEU A 26 2.75 -19.69 -6.34
C LEU A 26 1.27 -20.04 -6.12
N ASP A 27 0.66 -19.45 -5.09
CA ASP A 27 -0.66 -19.85 -4.59
C ASP A 27 -1.78 -18.83 -4.89
N PHE A 28 -1.44 -17.60 -5.26
CA PHE A 28 -2.42 -16.59 -5.68
C PHE A 28 -2.80 -16.75 -7.15
N PRO A 29 -4.08 -16.55 -7.54
CA PRO A 29 -5.29 -16.49 -6.72
C PRO A 29 -5.92 -17.84 -6.28
N PRO A 30 -5.72 -19.00 -6.96
CA PRO A 30 -6.67 -20.11 -6.84
C PRO A 30 -6.62 -20.82 -5.48
N LYS A 31 -5.51 -20.74 -4.76
CA LYS A 31 -5.34 -21.40 -3.46
C LYS A 31 -5.39 -20.42 -2.29
N TRP A 32 -5.20 -19.13 -2.52
CA TRP A 32 -5.22 -18.11 -1.47
C TRP A 32 -6.05 -16.86 -1.84
N PRO A 33 -7.38 -17.01 -2.04
CA PRO A 33 -8.24 -15.89 -2.45
C PRO A 33 -8.41 -14.82 -1.36
N ASP A 34 -8.33 -15.19 -0.08
CA ASP A 34 -8.56 -14.28 1.05
C ASP A 34 -7.35 -13.38 1.38
N LEU A 35 -6.21 -13.54 0.70
CA LEU A 35 -4.97 -12.80 1.03
C LEU A 35 -5.19 -11.28 1.02
N ILE A 36 -5.83 -10.77 -0.02
CA ILE A 36 -6.08 -9.33 -0.17
C ILE A 36 -7.07 -8.83 0.88
N ASP A 37 -8.12 -9.61 1.16
CA ASP A 37 -9.10 -9.25 2.19
C ASP A 37 -8.46 -9.20 3.58
N GLN A 38 -7.52 -10.11 3.87
CA GLN A 38 -6.76 -10.10 5.12
C GLN A 38 -5.85 -8.88 5.22
N LEU A 39 -5.16 -8.51 4.13
CA LEU A 39 -4.35 -7.29 4.08
C LEU A 39 -5.22 -6.06 4.31
N VAL A 40 -6.33 -5.92 3.59
CA VAL A 40 -7.28 -4.80 3.76
C VAL A 40 -7.84 -4.72 5.17
N ARG A 41 -8.23 -5.84 5.79
CA ARG A 41 -8.74 -5.88 7.17
C ARG A 41 -7.70 -5.48 8.21
N SER A 42 -6.42 -5.65 7.91
CA SER A 42 -5.33 -5.29 8.80
C SER A 42 -4.91 -3.82 8.70
N ILE A 43 -5.36 -3.10 7.65
CA ILE A 43 -5.15 -1.66 7.53
C ILE A 43 -6.07 -0.96 8.55
N SER A 44 -5.46 -0.18 9.44
CA SER A 44 -6.15 0.60 10.46
C SER A 44 -5.88 2.09 10.29
N PRO A 45 -6.89 2.98 10.30
CA PRO A 45 -6.68 4.42 10.15
C PRO A 45 -6.00 5.07 11.36
N THR A 46 -5.86 4.36 12.49
CA THR A 46 -5.31 4.90 13.75
C THR A 46 -3.91 4.40 14.07
N ASP A 47 -3.48 3.26 13.51
CA ASP A 47 -2.25 2.56 13.91
C ASP A 47 -1.25 2.40 12.75
N TYR A 48 -0.41 3.42 12.57
CA TYR A 48 0.60 3.43 11.50
C TYR A 48 1.71 2.38 11.66
N ASN A 49 1.95 1.87 12.88
CA ASN A 49 2.93 0.80 13.11
C ASN A 49 2.51 -0.53 12.45
N ILE A 50 1.22 -0.85 12.52
CA ILE A 50 0.65 -2.04 11.88
C ILE A 50 0.58 -1.82 10.38
N ASN A 51 0.08 -0.65 9.96
CA ASN A 51 0.01 -0.30 8.54
C ASN A 51 1.38 -0.42 7.86
N LEU A 52 2.46 -0.01 8.51
CA LEU A 52 3.80 -0.11 7.95
C LEU A 52 4.17 -1.55 7.58
N GLY A 53 3.93 -2.52 8.46
CA GLY A 53 4.22 -3.93 8.18
C GLY A 53 3.32 -4.53 7.10
N VAL A 54 2.04 -4.13 7.09
CA VAL A 54 1.07 -4.55 6.07
C VAL A 54 1.43 -3.99 4.71
N LEU A 55 1.81 -2.71 4.64
CA LEU A 55 2.26 -2.04 3.42
C LEU A 55 3.60 -2.59 2.91
N GLU A 56 4.56 -2.89 3.80
CA GLU A 56 5.81 -3.59 3.43
C GLU A 56 5.49 -4.95 2.78
N THR A 57 4.57 -5.73 3.37
CA THR A 57 4.15 -7.03 2.83
C THR A 57 3.44 -6.88 1.48
N ALA A 58 2.51 -5.93 1.38
CA ALA A 58 1.78 -5.65 0.15
C ALA A 58 2.74 -5.21 -0.97
N HIS A 59 3.67 -4.30 -0.67
CA HIS A 59 4.70 -3.87 -1.63
C HIS A 59 5.56 -5.05 -2.10
N SER A 60 5.99 -5.94 -1.20
CA SER A 60 6.76 -7.14 -1.57
C SER A 60 6.02 -8.09 -2.51
N ILE A 61 4.69 -8.19 -2.39
CA ILE A 61 3.86 -8.96 -3.32
C ILE A 61 3.77 -8.25 -4.67
N PHE A 62 3.44 -6.95 -4.67
CA PHE A 62 3.16 -6.20 -5.89
C PHE A 62 4.42 -5.89 -6.70
N ARG A 63 5.60 -5.74 -6.06
CA ARG A 63 6.87 -5.53 -6.77
C ARG A 63 7.20 -6.65 -7.74
N HIS A 64 6.72 -7.86 -7.49
CA HIS A 64 6.96 -9.00 -8.35
C HIS A 64 6.24 -8.84 -9.70
N TRP A 65 5.10 -8.15 -9.74
CA TRP A 65 4.39 -7.86 -10.98
C TRP A 65 5.22 -7.02 -11.95
N ARG A 66 6.12 -6.15 -11.45
CA ARG A 66 7.03 -5.36 -12.30
C ARG A 66 7.95 -6.23 -13.16
N SER A 67 8.38 -7.38 -12.65
CA SER A 67 9.26 -8.31 -13.37
C SER A 67 8.51 -9.30 -14.26
N GLN A 68 7.20 -9.46 -14.06
CA GLN A 68 6.42 -10.42 -14.84
C GLN A 68 6.01 -9.84 -16.20
N VAL A 69 6.03 -10.69 -17.22
CA VAL A 69 5.56 -10.35 -18.57
C VAL A 69 4.04 -10.27 -18.57
N ARG A 70 3.50 -9.28 -19.28
CA ARG A 70 2.06 -9.11 -19.51
C ARG A 70 1.43 -10.41 -20.01
N SER A 71 0.48 -10.93 -19.25
CA SER A 71 -0.34 -12.09 -19.59
C SER A 71 -1.77 -11.90 -19.11
N ASP A 72 -2.75 -12.53 -19.77
CA ASP A 72 -4.17 -12.41 -19.39
C ASP A 72 -4.44 -12.90 -17.96
N LYS A 73 -3.69 -13.92 -17.51
CA LYS A 73 -3.75 -14.42 -16.14
C LYS A 73 -3.32 -13.32 -15.17
N LEU A 74 -2.12 -12.77 -15.33
CA LEU A 74 -1.61 -11.68 -14.50
C LEU A 74 -2.56 -10.49 -14.42
N TYR A 75 -3.14 -10.07 -15.55
CA TYR A 75 -4.09 -8.94 -15.54
C TYR A 75 -5.41 -9.26 -14.81
N THR A 76 -5.88 -10.50 -14.88
CA THR A 76 -7.06 -10.93 -14.12
C THR A 76 -6.80 -10.85 -12.61
N GLU A 77 -5.58 -11.23 -12.19
CA GLU A 77 -5.14 -11.15 -10.80
C GLU A 77 -5.02 -9.71 -10.33
N ILE A 78 -4.32 -8.87 -11.10
CA ILE A 78 -4.14 -7.45 -10.80
C ILE A 78 -5.49 -6.75 -10.68
N ASN A 79 -6.42 -6.99 -11.61
CA ASN A 79 -7.76 -6.39 -11.55
C ASN A 79 -8.53 -6.80 -10.28
N LEU A 80 -8.42 -8.05 -9.85
CA LEU A 80 -9.05 -8.51 -8.61
C LEU A 80 -8.45 -7.83 -7.37
N VAL A 81 -7.13 -7.63 -7.35
CA VAL A 81 -6.48 -6.89 -6.26
C VAL A 81 -6.92 -5.43 -6.28
N LEU A 82 -6.93 -4.78 -7.45
CA LEU A 82 -7.27 -3.38 -7.58
C LEU A 82 -8.70 -3.09 -7.11
N ASP A 83 -9.66 -3.93 -7.47
CA ASP A 83 -11.07 -3.79 -7.07
C ASP A 83 -11.24 -3.73 -5.53
N ARG A 84 -10.44 -4.51 -4.80
CA ARG A 84 -10.56 -4.64 -3.33
C ARG A 84 -9.63 -3.72 -2.56
N PHE A 85 -8.42 -3.48 -3.08
CA PHE A 85 -7.35 -2.80 -2.38
C PHE A 85 -7.29 -1.30 -2.66
N VAL A 86 -7.72 -0.84 -3.84
CA VAL A 86 -7.61 0.59 -4.23
C VAL A 86 -8.42 1.50 -3.31
N SER A 87 -9.65 1.12 -2.94
CA SER A 87 -10.50 1.93 -2.08
C SER A 87 -9.89 2.22 -0.69
N PRO A 88 -9.50 1.20 0.12
CA PRO A 88 -8.85 1.45 1.40
C PRO A 88 -7.47 2.11 1.27
N PHE A 89 -6.73 1.80 0.20
CA PHE A 89 -5.44 2.43 -0.09
C PHE A 89 -5.56 3.93 -0.32
N LEU A 90 -6.50 4.38 -1.16
CA LEU A 90 -6.72 5.80 -1.44
C LEU A 90 -7.20 6.56 -0.19
N GLY A 91 -8.03 5.92 0.63
CA GLY A 91 -8.45 6.47 1.93
C GLY A 91 -7.26 6.72 2.85
N LEU A 92 -6.38 5.72 2.99
CA LEU A 92 -5.18 5.84 3.81
C LEU A 92 -4.22 6.91 3.26
N PHE A 93 -4.01 6.96 1.94
CA PHE A 93 -3.13 7.92 1.27
C PHE A 93 -3.56 9.37 1.53
N ARG A 94 -4.86 9.67 1.43
CA ARG A 94 -5.39 11.02 1.72
C ARG A 94 -5.25 11.38 3.19
N GLN A 95 -5.49 10.41 4.08
CA GLN A 95 -5.35 10.63 5.51
C GLN A 95 -3.90 10.90 5.91
N SER A 96 -2.95 10.09 5.42
CA SER A 96 -1.52 10.28 5.70
C SER A 96 -0.95 11.55 5.07
N ALA A 97 -1.48 12.01 3.94
CA ALA A 97 -1.08 13.28 3.32
C ALA A 97 -1.59 14.53 4.08
N THR A 98 -2.75 14.44 4.72
CA THR A 98 -3.37 15.57 5.45
C THR A 98 -2.89 15.68 6.91
N LEU A 99 -2.49 14.58 7.54
CA LEU A 99 -1.98 14.53 8.91
C LEU A 99 -0.82 15.52 9.21
N PRO A 100 0.19 15.68 8.33
CA PRO A 100 1.28 16.63 8.53
C PRO A 100 0.88 18.11 8.42
N MET A 101 -0.29 18.42 7.85
CA MET A 101 -0.76 19.80 7.61
C MET A 101 -1.39 20.44 8.86
N GLY A 102 -1.82 19.62 9.83
CA GLY A 102 -2.42 20.07 11.08
C GLY A 102 -1.41 20.17 12.21
N THR A 103 -1.73 19.57 13.36
CA THR A 103 -0.77 19.41 14.46
C THR A 103 0.08 18.17 14.19
N PRO A 104 1.41 18.29 14.04
CA PRO A 104 2.25 17.16 13.72
C PRO A 104 2.16 16.12 14.86
N PRO A 105 1.74 14.87 14.57
CA PRO A 105 1.72 13.83 15.58
C PRO A 105 3.16 13.51 16.02
N PRO A 106 3.37 13.04 17.26
CA PRO A 106 4.71 12.67 17.75
C PRO A 106 5.38 11.56 16.91
N ASN A 107 4.60 10.84 16.09
CA ASN A 107 5.06 9.73 15.24
C ASN A 107 5.16 10.13 13.75
N ILE A 108 5.47 11.39 13.44
CA ILE A 108 5.51 11.89 12.06
C ILE A 108 6.47 11.10 11.15
N GLU A 109 7.59 10.59 11.69
CA GLU A 109 8.54 9.76 10.94
C GLU A 109 7.88 8.49 10.39
N ILE A 110 7.03 7.84 11.18
CA ILE A 110 6.31 6.61 10.78
C ILE A 110 5.26 6.94 9.72
N VAL A 111 4.57 8.08 9.85
CA VAL A 111 3.58 8.55 8.88
C VAL A 111 4.25 8.86 7.54
N VAL A 112 5.40 9.54 7.56
CA VAL A 112 6.18 9.83 6.35
C VAL A 112 6.71 8.54 5.72
N GLN A 113 7.20 7.59 6.52
CA GLN A 113 7.65 6.30 6.00
C GLN A 113 6.49 5.51 5.35
N ALA A 114 5.31 5.53 5.96
CA ALA A 114 4.11 4.94 5.37
C ALA A 114 3.73 5.65 4.05
N GLN A 115 3.84 6.98 3.98
CA GLN A 115 3.59 7.74 2.76
C GLN A 115 4.54 7.35 1.62
N ILE A 116 5.83 7.10 1.92
CA ILE A 116 6.81 6.63 0.93
C ILE A 116 6.42 5.25 0.40
N LEU A 117 6.11 4.30 1.27
CA LEU A 117 5.66 2.96 0.85
C LEU A 117 4.37 3.02 0.03
N LEU A 118 3.44 3.89 0.39
CA LEU A 118 2.22 4.10 -0.39
C LEU A 118 2.53 4.64 -1.80
N ALA A 119 3.52 5.53 -1.94
CA ALA A 119 3.96 6.01 -3.25
C ALA A 119 4.66 4.90 -4.07
N GLU A 120 5.42 4.02 -3.42
CA GLU A 120 6.02 2.85 -4.09
C GLU A 120 4.95 1.87 -4.58
N ILE A 121 3.93 1.59 -3.76
CA ILE A 121 2.77 0.76 -4.13
C ILE A 121 1.96 1.42 -5.25
N PHE A 122 1.80 2.74 -5.24
CA PHE A 122 1.19 3.46 -6.35
C PHE A 122 1.96 3.18 -7.66
N TYR A 123 3.30 3.25 -7.61
CA TYR A 123 4.13 2.91 -8.75
C TYR A 123 4.04 1.42 -9.14
N ASP A 124 3.83 0.50 -8.19
CA ASP A 124 3.53 -0.91 -8.49
C ASP A 124 2.27 -1.06 -9.32
N PHE A 125 1.20 -0.34 -8.98
CA PHE A 125 -0.07 -0.43 -9.70
C PHE A 125 -0.01 0.21 -11.09
N THR A 126 0.78 1.25 -11.28
CA THR A 126 0.88 1.97 -12.56
C THR A 126 1.99 1.47 -13.48
N CYS A 127 2.73 0.41 -13.12
CA CYS A 127 3.89 -0.02 -13.90
C CYS A 127 3.52 -0.64 -15.26
N HIS A 128 2.34 -1.23 -15.37
CA HIS A 128 1.85 -1.89 -16.58
C HIS A 128 0.86 -1.04 -17.36
N ASP A 129 -0.17 -0.56 -16.66
CA ASP A 129 -1.22 0.32 -17.18
C ASP A 129 -1.79 1.15 -16.03
N LEU A 130 -2.46 2.26 -16.33
CA LEU A 130 -3.12 3.06 -15.30
C LEU A 130 -4.51 2.46 -15.02
N PRO A 131 -4.78 1.98 -13.79
CA PRO A 131 -6.12 1.48 -13.45
C PRO A 131 -7.17 2.60 -13.53
N PRO A 132 -8.37 2.34 -14.07
CA PRO A 132 -9.45 3.34 -14.14
C PRO A 132 -9.82 3.91 -12.78
N ALA A 133 -9.82 3.08 -11.72
CA ALA A 133 -10.08 3.53 -10.36
C ALA A 133 -9.04 4.52 -9.81
N ILE A 134 -7.80 4.47 -10.33
CA ILE A 134 -6.75 5.43 -9.99
C ILE A 134 -6.87 6.68 -10.86
N GLU A 135 -7.21 6.52 -12.14
CA GLU A 135 -7.47 7.63 -13.07
C GLU A 135 -8.61 8.53 -12.56
N ASP A 136 -9.73 7.94 -12.14
CA ASP A 136 -10.87 8.68 -11.55
C ASP A 136 -10.49 9.35 -10.22
N ALA A 137 -9.56 8.77 -9.47
CA ALA A 137 -9.09 9.31 -8.20
C ALA A 137 -7.97 10.35 -8.35
N HIS A 138 -7.37 10.47 -9.54
CA HIS A 138 -6.18 11.25 -9.82
C HIS A 138 -6.40 12.74 -9.52
N ASP A 139 -7.53 13.32 -9.92
CA ASP A 139 -7.84 14.73 -9.67
C ASP A 139 -7.85 15.08 -8.17
N GLY A 140 -8.45 14.21 -7.34
CA GLY A 140 -8.49 14.40 -5.88
C GLY A 140 -7.15 14.13 -5.19
N LEU A 141 -6.29 13.29 -5.78
CA LEU A 141 -4.98 12.98 -5.23
C LEU A 141 -3.99 14.11 -5.55
N VAL A 142 -4.01 14.61 -6.79
CA VAL A 142 -3.19 15.76 -7.24
C VAL A 142 -3.57 17.03 -6.49
N SER A 143 -4.87 17.29 -6.27
CA SER A 143 -5.30 18.45 -5.47
C SER A 143 -4.75 18.39 -4.04
N THR A 144 -4.82 17.21 -3.41
CA THR A 144 -4.30 17.01 -2.05
C THR A 144 -2.79 17.25 -1.98
N ILE A 145 -2.03 16.79 -2.98
CA ILE A 145 -0.57 17.03 -3.05
C ILE A 145 -0.25 18.51 -3.32
N SER A 146 -1.02 19.17 -4.18
CA SER A 146 -0.87 20.61 -4.47
C SER A 146 -1.13 21.46 -3.22
N ASP A 147 -2.17 21.13 -2.46
CA ASP A 147 -2.49 21.81 -1.20
C ASP A 147 -1.39 21.62 -0.15
N VAL A 148 -0.79 20.42 -0.08
CA VAL A 148 0.40 20.14 0.74
C VAL A 148 1.60 20.99 0.33
N GLY A 149 1.81 21.19 -0.97
CA GLY A 149 2.86 22.08 -1.48
C GLY A 149 2.63 23.54 -1.10
N SER A 150 1.39 24.01 -1.20
CA SER A 150 1.02 25.41 -0.92
C SER A 150 1.09 25.77 0.57
N ALA A 151 0.60 24.88 1.45
CA ALA A 151 0.63 25.06 2.90
C ALA A 151 2.05 25.10 3.51
N ARG A 152 3.07 24.65 2.78
CA ARG A 152 4.48 24.69 3.20
C ARG A 152 5.20 25.99 2.83
N THR A 153 4.61 26.79 1.95
CA THR A 153 5.16 28.07 1.44
C THR A 153 4.54 29.31 2.09
N ALA A 154 3.55 29.15 2.97
CA ALA A 154 2.96 30.19 3.80
C ALA A 154 3.50 30.13 5.23
#